data_AF-A0A953LBK0-F1
#
_entry.id   AF-A0A953LBK0-F1
#
_cell.length_a   1.000
_cell.length_b   1.000
_cell.length_c   1.000
_cell.angle_alpha   90.00
_cell.angle_beta   90.00
_cell.angle_gamma   90.00
#
_symmetry.space_group_name_H-M   'P 1'
#
loop_
_entity.id
_entity.type
_entity.pdbx_description
1 polymer ?
#
loop_
_entity_poly.entity_id
_entity_poly.type
_entity_poly.pdbx_seq_one_letter_code
_entity_poly.pdbx_strand_id
1 'polypeptide(L)'
;MKNLFLSICLIIPLIAFGQKENETYKNVSDGLIRMFNAENYAGVYEMYSPVLRKFQNQEESQKYLSNVRNKYGKITECQFIKFQQNFGVYQATAEKGTLLIRISLDDQRRLVALNFSPKK
;
A
#
# COMPACT_ATOMS: atom_id res chain seq x y z
N MET A 1 -31.69 50.97 -19.55
CA MET A 1 -31.60 49.79 -20.45
C MET A 1 -30.18 49.28 -20.34
N LYS A 2 -29.93 48.27 -19.51
CA LYS A 2 -30.02 46.81 -19.78
C LYS A 2 -28.79 46.30 -20.54
N ASN A 3 -27.67 46.23 -19.85
CA ASN A 3 -26.50 45.47 -20.27
C ASN A 3 -26.13 44.54 -19.11
N LEU A 4 -27.02 43.58 -18.85
CA LEU A 4 -26.86 42.59 -17.79
C LEU A 4 -25.87 41.52 -18.25
N PHE A 5 -24.69 41.53 -17.62
CA PHE A 5 -23.80 40.40 -17.31
C PHE A 5 -23.58 39.33 -18.39
N LEU A 6 -22.41 39.40 -19.02
CA LEU A 6 -21.74 38.25 -19.62
C LEU A 6 -20.79 37.67 -18.57
N SER A 7 -21.15 36.55 -17.93
CA SER A 7 -20.22 35.69 -17.20
C SER A 7 -20.88 34.34 -16.90
N ILE A 8 -20.86 33.45 -17.89
CA ILE A 8 -21.11 32.02 -17.63
C ILE A 8 -19.76 31.45 -17.15
N CYS A 9 -19.57 31.39 -15.83
CA CYS A 9 -18.57 30.52 -15.23
C CYS A 9 -19.10 29.09 -15.29
N LEU A 10 -18.58 28.29 -16.23
CA LEU A 10 -18.71 26.83 -16.18
C LEU A 10 -17.95 26.32 -14.95
N ILE A 11 -18.65 26.16 -13.83
CA ILE A 11 -18.15 25.40 -12.69
C ILE A 11 -18.41 23.93 -13.03
N ILE A 12 -17.44 23.29 -13.67
CA ILE A 12 -17.42 21.83 -13.72
C ILE A 12 -17.03 21.38 -12.30
N PRO A 13 -17.89 20.64 -11.56
CA PRO A 13 -17.45 20.04 -10.32
C PRO A 13 -16.35 19.05 -10.67
N LEU A 14 -15.13 19.32 -10.21
CA LEU A 14 -14.05 18.34 -10.10
C LEU A 14 -14.55 17.24 -9.16
N ILE A 15 -15.24 16.24 -9.70
CA ILE A 15 -15.57 15.03 -8.95
C ILE A 15 -14.24 14.30 -8.77
N ALA A 16 -13.53 14.65 -7.70
CA ALA A 16 -12.36 13.91 -7.25
C ALA A 16 -12.87 12.54 -6.75
N PHE A 17 -12.99 11.59 -7.67
CA PHE A 17 -13.20 10.18 -7.33
C PHE A 17 -11.93 9.67 -6.64
N GLY A 18 -11.84 9.87 -5.33
CA GLY A 18 -10.93 9.09 -4.49
C GLY A 18 -11.31 7.62 -4.69
N GLN A 19 -10.40 6.82 -5.22
CA GLN A 19 -10.64 5.38 -5.37
C GLN A 19 -10.94 4.80 -3.98
N LYS A 20 -11.99 4.00 -3.88
CA LYS A 20 -12.32 3.31 -2.64
C LYS A 20 -11.40 2.09 -2.49
N GLU A 21 -10.83 1.93 -1.30
CA GLU A 21 -10.07 0.73 -0.97
C GLU A 21 -10.94 -0.53 -1.09
N ASN A 22 -10.37 -1.59 -1.66
CA ASN A 22 -11.01 -2.91 -1.70
C ASN A 22 -10.81 -3.62 -0.35
N GLU A 23 -11.88 -4.20 0.21
CA GLU A 23 -11.85 -4.88 1.51
C GLU A 23 -10.82 -6.03 1.59
N THR A 24 -10.62 -6.76 0.49
CA THR A 24 -9.60 -7.82 0.42
C THR A 24 -8.20 -7.24 0.58
N TYR A 25 -7.92 -6.14 -0.12
CA TYR A 25 -6.64 -5.44 -0.02
C TYR A 25 -6.42 -4.89 1.38
N LYS A 26 -7.46 -4.30 1.99
CA LYS A 26 -7.43 -3.84 3.39
C LYS A 26 -7.07 -4.96 4.37
N ASN A 27 -7.76 -6.10 4.27
CA ASN A 27 -7.52 -7.23 5.16
C ASN A 27 -6.09 -7.80 5.02
N VAL A 28 -5.58 -7.87 3.79
CA VAL A 28 -4.20 -8.32 3.52
C VAL A 28 -3.19 -7.29 4.03
N SER A 29 -3.39 -5.99 3.79
CA SER A 29 -2.50 -4.96 4.30
C SER A 29 -2.48 -4.94 5.83
N ASP A 30 -3.64 -5.00 6.49
CA ASP A 30 -3.71 -5.01 7.96
C ASP A 30 -2.99 -6.25 8.55
N GLY A 31 -3.19 -7.42 7.92
CA GLY A 31 -2.48 -8.65 8.29
C GLY A 31 -0.97 -8.52 8.13
N LEU A 32 -0.51 -7.98 7.00
CA LEU A 32 0.90 -7.73 6.70
C LEU A 32 1.53 -6.80 7.75
N ILE A 33 0.89 -5.65 8.04
CA ILE A 33 1.42 -4.66 8.99
C ILE A 33 1.51 -5.25 10.40
N ARG A 34 0.47 -5.99 10.83
CA ARG A 34 0.46 -6.66 12.12
C ARG A 34 1.62 -7.65 12.26
N MET A 35 1.83 -8.51 11.26
CA MET A 35 2.91 -9.50 11.27
C MET A 35 4.30 -8.86 11.17
N PHE A 36 4.45 -7.84 10.32
CA PHE A 36 5.67 -7.04 10.21
C PHE A 36 6.04 -6.39 11.54
N ASN A 37 5.06 -5.79 12.22
CA ASN A 37 5.29 -5.14 13.51
C ASN A 37 5.65 -6.11 14.63
N ALA A 38 5.13 -7.33 14.57
CA ALA A 38 5.43 -8.43 15.49
C ALA A 38 6.72 -9.21 15.12
N GLU A 39 7.43 -8.81 14.07
CA GLU A 39 8.63 -9.50 13.56
C GLU A 39 8.37 -10.95 13.14
N ASN A 40 7.09 -11.27 12.88
CA ASN A 40 6.67 -12.57 12.36
C ASN A 40 6.86 -12.62 10.84
N TYR A 41 8.12 -12.56 10.40
CA TYR A 41 8.45 -12.56 8.97
C TYR A 41 8.13 -13.89 8.29
N ALA A 42 8.17 -15.01 9.01
CA ALA A 42 7.68 -16.30 8.52
C ALA A 42 6.19 -16.23 8.20
N GLY A 43 5.38 -15.60 9.06
CA GLY A 43 3.96 -15.35 8.79
C GLY A 43 3.73 -14.48 7.55
N VAL A 44 4.54 -13.44 7.35
CA VAL A 44 4.48 -12.63 6.11
C VAL A 44 4.83 -13.47 4.89
N TYR A 45 5.85 -14.33 4.97
CA TYR A 45 6.23 -15.24 3.89
C TYR A 45 5.10 -16.23 3.55
N GLU A 46 4.32 -16.67 4.54
CA GLU A 46 3.16 -17.51 4.28
C GLU A 46 2.07 -16.82 3.46
N MET A 47 1.98 -15.48 3.50
CA MET A 47 1.08 -14.71 2.66
C MET A 47 1.51 -14.67 1.18
N TYR A 48 2.73 -15.11 0.85
CA TYR A 48 3.26 -15.03 -0.51
C TYR A 48 2.61 -16.07 -1.42
N SER A 49 2.26 -15.64 -2.63
CA SER A 49 1.88 -16.53 -3.72
C SER A 49 3.05 -17.42 -4.13
N PRO A 50 2.79 -18.57 -4.78
CA PRO A 50 3.84 -19.40 -5.38
C PRO A 50 4.74 -18.63 -6.35
N VAL A 51 4.20 -17.60 -7.01
CA VAL A 51 4.97 -16.74 -7.91
C VAL A 51 5.99 -15.93 -7.13
N LEU A 52 5.58 -15.22 -6.08
CA LEU A 52 6.49 -14.39 -5.28
C LEU A 52 7.56 -15.24 -4.57
N ARG A 53 7.19 -16.45 -4.08
CA ARG A 53 8.14 -17.39 -3.47
C ARG A 53 9.24 -17.87 -4.42
N LYS A 54 9.04 -17.81 -5.74
CA LYS A 54 10.09 -18.12 -6.74
C LYS A 54 11.14 -17.02 -6.86
N PHE A 55 10.78 -15.78 -6.55
CA PHE A 55 11.68 -14.62 -6.66
C PHE A 55 12.35 -14.26 -5.33
N GLN A 56 11.74 -14.64 -4.22
CA GLN A 56 12.22 -14.31 -2.89
C GLN A 56 11.94 -15.48 -1.96
N ASN A 57 12.99 -16.21 -1.60
CA ASN A 57 12.87 -17.31 -0.65
C ASN A 57 12.65 -16.77 0.79
N GLN A 58 12.42 -17.66 1.75
CA GLN A 58 12.11 -17.27 3.13
C GLN A 58 13.22 -16.45 3.79
N GLU A 59 14.49 -16.82 3.58
CA GLU A 59 15.64 -16.11 4.15
C GLU A 59 15.78 -14.70 3.56
N GLU A 60 15.66 -14.59 2.24
CA GLU A 60 15.69 -13.30 1.54
C GLU A 60 14.50 -12.41 1.94
N SER A 61 13.33 -13.00 2.16
CA SER A 61 12.14 -12.32 2.69
C SER A 61 12.39 -11.76 4.08
N GLN A 62 12.90 -12.60 4.99
CA GLN A 62 13.22 -12.20 6.35
C GLN A 62 14.28 -11.08 6.37
N LYS A 63 15.34 -11.21 5.57
CA LYS A 63 16.38 -10.18 5.46
C LYS A 63 15.81 -8.87 4.92
N TYR A 64 14.97 -8.92 3.90
CA TYR A 64 14.32 -7.74 3.32
C TYR A 64 13.44 -7.02 4.35
N LEU A 65 12.53 -7.74 5.02
CA LEU A 65 11.61 -7.15 6.00
C LEU A 65 12.36 -6.63 7.24
N SER A 66 13.36 -7.36 7.72
CA SER A 66 14.24 -6.91 8.80
C SER A 66 14.96 -5.61 8.44
N ASN A 67 15.50 -5.50 7.22
CA ASN A 67 16.14 -4.27 6.77
C ASN A 67 15.16 -3.08 6.71
N VAL A 68 13.92 -3.31 6.26
CA VAL A 68 12.86 -2.28 6.28
C VAL A 68 12.58 -1.85 7.73
N ARG A 69 12.42 -2.80 8.66
CA ARG A 69 12.16 -2.50 10.07
C ARG A 69 13.33 -1.78 10.74
N ASN A 70 14.56 -2.18 10.48
CA ASN A 70 15.75 -1.52 11.02
C ASN A 70 15.80 -0.05 10.59
N LYS A 71 15.47 0.21 9.32
CA LYS A 71 15.48 1.54 8.73
C LYS A 71 14.34 2.43 9.21
N TYR A 72 13.10 1.92 9.26
CA TYR A 72 11.91 2.74 9.50
C TYR A 72 11.26 2.54 10.88
N GLY A 73 11.61 1.48 11.60
CA GLY A 73 10.98 1.10 12.86
C GLY A 73 9.62 0.39 12.66
N LYS A 74 8.81 0.36 13.72
CA LYS A 74 7.41 -0.11 13.66
C LYS A 74 6.57 0.85 12.85
N ILE A 75 5.59 0.30 12.13
CA ILE A 75 4.57 1.06 11.42
C ILE A 75 3.47 1.40 12.42
N THR A 76 3.18 2.69 12.60
CA THR A 76 2.18 3.20 13.54
C THR A 76 0.86 3.52 12.85
N GLU A 77 0.89 3.82 11.55
CA GLU A 77 -0.29 4.13 10.74
C GLU A 77 -0.08 3.62 9.31
N CYS A 78 -1.14 3.13 8.69
CA CYS A 78 -1.14 2.70 7.30
C CYS A 78 -2.45 3.14 6.63
N GLN A 79 -2.36 3.91 5.55
CA GLN A 79 -3.51 4.45 4.83
C GLN A 79 -3.43 4.08 3.35
N PHE A 80 -4.52 3.54 2.81
CA PHE A 80 -4.67 3.36 1.38
C PHE A 80 -4.70 4.72 0.66
N ILE A 81 -3.89 4.86 -0.39
CA ILE A 81 -3.81 6.07 -1.21
C ILE A 81 -4.62 5.90 -2.50
N LYS A 82 -4.34 4.82 -3.23
CA LYS A 82 -4.89 4.55 -4.57
C LYS A 82 -4.51 3.15 -5.05
N PHE A 83 -5.23 2.67 -6.05
CA PHE A 83 -4.71 1.66 -6.97
C PHE A 83 -3.88 2.34 -8.06
N GLN A 84 -2.72 1.75 -8.34
CA GLN A 84 -1.88 2.12 -9.48
C GLN A 84 -1.58 0.83 -10.27
N GLN A 85 -2.18 0.72 -11.46
CA GLN A 85 -2.24 -0.54 -12.20
C GLN A 85 -2.89 -1.62 -11.31
N ASN A 86 -2.19 -2.73 -11.04
CA ASN A 86 -2.69 -3.83 -10.21
C ASN A 86 -2.21 -3.72 -8.74
N PHE A 87 -1.57 -2.61 -8.37
CA PHE A 87 -1.05 -2.41 -7.02
C PHE A 87 -1.99 -1.58 -6.17
N GLY A 88 -2.34 -2.09 -5.00
CA GLY A 88 -2.79 -1.26 -3.89
C GLY A 88 -1.60 -0.49 -3.33
N VAL A 89 -1.65 0.83 -3.35
CA VAL A 89 -0.59 1.71 -2.85
C VAL A 89 -1.03 2.31 -1.54
N TYR A 90 -0.20 2.12 -0.51
CA TYR A 90 -0.42 2.56 0.84
C TYR A 90 0.68 3.51 1.27
N GLN A 91 0.33 4.51 2.07
CA GLN A 91 1.27 5.31 2.83
C GLN A 91 1.32 4.75 4.24
N ALA A 92 2.52 4.41 4.70
CA ALA A 92 2.76 4.02 6.07
C ALA A 92 3.56 5.12 6.79
N THR A 93 3.12 5.47 7.99
CA THR A 93 3.90 6.24 8.96
C THR A 93 4.55 5.24 9.90
N ALA A 94 5.86 5.34 10.06
CA ALA A 94 6.64 4.50 10.95
C ALA A 94 7.47 5.36 11.92
N GLU A 95 8.03 4.74 12.95
CA GLU A 95 8.76 5.44 14.03
C GLU A 95 9.89 6.35 13.54
N LYS A 96 10.55 6.00 12.43
CA LYS A 96 11.72 6.71 11.88
C LYS A 96 11.46 7.34 10.51
N GLY A 97 10.21 7.39 10.05
CA GLY A 97 9.87 8.07 8.79
C GLY A 97 8.63 7.54 8.10
N THR A 98 8.37 8.05 6.90
CA THR A 98 7.24 7.61 6.06
C THR A 98 7.73 6.80 4.87
N LEU A 99 6.93 5.80 4.48
CA LEU A 99 7.22 4.92 3.37
C LEU A 99 5.95 4.58 2.60
N LEU A 100 6.13 4.13 1.36
CA LEU A 100 5.06 3.59 0.54
C LEU A 100 5.14 2.07 0.56
N ILE A 101 3.99 1.43 0.69
CA ILE A 101 3.83 -0.02 0.59
C ILE A 101 2.98 -0.29 -0.64
N ARG A 102 3.49 -1.15 -1.53
CA ARG A 102 2.78 -1.59 -2.73
C ARG A 102 2.57 -3.08 -2.65
N ILE A 103 1.30 -3.48 -2.73
CA ILE A 103 0.91 -4.89 -2.77
C ILE A 103 0.09 -5.18 -4.01
N SER A 104 0.27 -6.36 -4.58
CA SER A 104 -0.59 -6.92 -5.62
C SER A 104 -1.00 -8.33 -5.20
N LEU A 105 -2.24 -8.70 -5.46
CA LEU A 105 -2.82 -9.97 -5.03
C LEU A 105 -3.16 -10.87 -6.21
N ASP A 106 -3.07 -12.19 -6.02
CA ASP A 106 -3.68 -13.17 -6.91
C ASP A 106 -5.15 -13.42 -6.55
N ASP A 107 -5.84 -14.25 -7.33
CA ASP A 107 -7.24 -14.61 -7.13
C ASP A 107 -7.49 -15.33 -5.79
N GLN A 108 -6.45 -15.90 -5.18
CA GLN A 108 -6.49 -16.52 -3.86
C GLN A 108 -6.07 -15.54 -2.74
N ARG A 109 -5.99 -14.24 -3.05
CA ARG A 109 -5.70 -13.14 -2.11
C ARG A 109 -4.28 -13.21 -1.53
N ARG A 110 -3.35 -13.90 -2.19
CA ARG A 110 -1.94 -14.01 -1.79
C ARG A 110 -1.11 -12.93 -2.48
N LEU A 111 -0.02 -12.53 -1.85
CA LEU A 111 0.89 -11.51 -2.39
C LEU A 111 1.63 -12.05 -3.62
N VAL A 112 1.36 -11.44 -4.79
CA VAL A 112 2.15 -11.64 -6.02
C VAL A 112 3.34 -10.69 -6.05
N ALA A 113 3.20 -9.53 -5.42
CA ALA A 113 4.27 -8.58 -5.26
C ALA A 113 4.12 -7.81 -3.94
N LEU A 114 5.25 -7.54 -3.29
CA LEU A 114 5.37 -6.72 -2.09
C LEU A 114 6.58 -5.80 -2.24
N ASN A 115 6.37 -4.51 -2.05
CA ASN A 115 7.46 -3.53 -2.08
C ASN A 115 7.25 -2.43 -1.04
N PHE A 116 8.31 -2.16 -0.28
CA PHE A 116 8.48 -0.99 0.56
C PHE A 116 9.47 -0.03 -0.11
N SER A 117 9.08 1.24 -0.27
CA SER A 117 9.94 2.28 -0.84
C SER A 117 9.88 3.56 0.00
N PRO A 118 10.91 4.42 -0.01
CA PRO A 118 10.77 5.77 0.53
C PRO A 118 9.59 6.50 -0.11
N LYS A 119 8.88 7.32 0.68
CA LYS A 119 7.97 8.32 0.13
C LYS A 119 8.83 9.45 -0.43
N LYS A 120 8.78 9.65 -1.75
CA LYS A 120 9.46 10.77 -2.43
C LYS A 120 8.74 12.08 -2.16
#